data_AF-A0A1Y5IHM8-F1
#
_entry.id   AF-A0A1Y5IHM8-F1
#
_cell.length_a   1.000
_cell.length_b   1.000
_cell.length_c   1.000
_cell.angle_alpha   90.00
_cell.angle_beta   90.00
_cell.angle_gamma   90.00
#
_symmetry.space_group_name_H-M   'P 1'
#
loop_
_entity.id
_entity.type
_entity.pdbx_description
1 polymer ?
#
loop_
_entity_poly.entity_id
_entity_poly.type
_entity_poly.pdbx_seq_one_letter_code
_entity_poly.pdbx_strand_id
1 'polypeptide(L)'
;MGFEPLGAALTLGVVFAERAVRWIPVEEIREGALRAAFGDAETARACPRSMRRMTTLAFAKTCVLATCAHYNDYHAVYNAGSLFAKMVETEKRVRASVTRDASAAATAAFALVLGGLANAAAVVSANYLFPDLASQCFQGSSGLLFALKTYRARADFAAGVRGRVSFFGFIDVPAEMASLAEIAILYMLDSSPAMLNVYASGAVVGLALASFESSAMNALARATRGVQSLLSLAPGGRIGARVVLTGMRNGSLNGQWGTVTANVGGQVTVRLDSDRREVTALPNNLIFP
;
A
#
# COMPACT_ATOMS: atom_id res chain seq x y z
N MET A 1 14.11 -20.27 5.08
CA MET A 1 13.60 -19.63 3.85
C MET A 1 13.92 -18.14 3.93
N GLY A 2 14.53 -17.56 2.89
CA GLY A 2 14.92 -16.14 2.88
C GLY A 2 13.72 -15.19 2.85
N PHE A 3 13.92 -13.94 3.24
CA PHE A 3 12.92 -12.88 3.13
C PHE A 3 12.87 -12.38 1.68
N GLU A 4 11.76 -12.62 0.99
CA GLU A 4 11.48 -12.08 -0.35
C GLU A 4 10.57 -10.84 -0.24
N PRO A 5 10.99 -9.66 -0.71
CA PRO A 5 10.26 -8.41 -0.57
C PRO A 5 9.17 -8.21 -1.64
N LEU A 6 8.24 -9.17 -1.73
CA LEU A 6 7.16 -9.17 -2.73
C LEU A 6 6.24 -7.96 -2.61
N GLY A 7 5.92 -7.53 -1.39
CA GLY A 7 5.12 -6.33 -1.14
C GLY A 7 5.83 -5.06 -1.57
N ALA A 8 7.14 -4.95 -1.33
CA ALA A 8 7.93 -3.82 -1.81
C ALA A 8 7.97 -3.76 -3.35
N ALA A 9 8.16 -4.90 -4.01
CA ALA A 9 8.14 -4.98 -5.47
C ALA A 9 6.76 -4.64 -6.04
N LEU A 10 5.69 -5.18 -5.45
CA LEU A 10 4.31 -4.84 -5.82
C LEU A 10 4.04 -3.34 -5.64
N THR A 11 4.52 -2.75 -4.55
CA THR A 11 4.36 -1.31 -4.28
C THR A 11 5.02 -0.46 -5.37
N LEU A 12 6.21 -0.83 -5.84
CA LEU A 12 6.82 -0.16 -6.99
C LEU A 12 5.94 -0.28 -8.24
N GLY A 13 5.49 -1.50 -8.53
CA GLY A 13 4.62 -1.79 -9.67
C GLY A 13 3.38 -0.91 -9.66
N VAL A 14 2.72 -0.77 -8.51
CA VAL A 14 1.48 0.04 -8.38
C VAL A 14 1.75 1.54 -8.39
N VAL A 15 2.72 2.02 -7.61
CA VAL A 15 3.02 3.46 -7.48
C VAL A 15 3.57 4.02 -8.78
N PHE A 16 4.34 3.24 -9.55
CA PHE A 16 4.96 3.69 -10.80
C PHE A 16 4.31 3.07 -12.05
N ALA A 17 3.15 2.44 -11.91
CA ALA A 17 2.45 1.78 -13.02
C ALA A 17 2.21 2.75 -14.20
N GLU A 18 1.83 4.00 -13.92
CA GLU A 18 1.61 4.99 -14.98
C GLU A 18 2.87 5.20 -15.84
N ARG A 19 4.03 5.26 -15.19
CA ARG A 19 5.30 5.42 -15.90
C ARG A 19 5.64 4.18 -16.70
N ALA A 20 5.45 2.98 -16.16
CA ALA A 20 5.65 1.74 -16.90
C ALA A 20 4.76 1.66 -18.15
N VAL A 21 3.50 2.10 -18.07
CA VAL A 21 2.57 2.13 -19.21
C VAL A 21 3.02 3.10 -20.31
N ARG A 22 3.69 4.22 -19.97
CA ARG A 22 4.21 5.18 -20.98
C ARG A 22 5.29 4.58 -21.89
N TRP A 23 5.96 3.52 -21.47
CA TRP A 23 6.97 2.81 -22.28
C TRP A 23 6.37 1.77 -23.23
N ILE A 24 5.04 1.58 -23.24
CA ILE A 24 4.37 0.72 -24.23
C ILE A 24 4.54 1.36 -25.61
N PRO A 25 5.13 0.64 -26.60
CA PRO A 25 5.46 1.20 -27.91
C PRO A 25 4.24 1.44 -28.80
N VAL A 26 3.11 0.77 -28.52
CA VAL A 26 1.88 0.87 -29.28
C VAL A 26 0.98 1.95 -28.69
N GLU A 27 0.78 3.05 -29.43
CA GLU A 27 0.12 4.27 -28.96
C GLU A 27 -1.35 4.06 -28.55
N GLU A 28 -2.14 3.31 -29.32
CA GLU A 28 -3.54 3.00 -28.97
C GLU A 28 -3.66 2.18 -27.68
N ILE A 29 -2.77 1.19 -27.50
CA ILE A 29 -2.74 0.36 -26.27
C ILE A 29 -2.28 1.20 -25.08
N ARG A 30 -1.29 2.07 -25.28
CA ARG A 30 -0.78 3.00 -24.28
C ARG A 30 -1.87 3.97 -23.83
N GLU A 31 -2.56 4.64 -24.76
CA GLU A 31 -3.64 5.58 -24.43
C GLU A 31 -4.84 4.88 -23.78
N GLY A 32 -5.23 3.71 -24.28
CA GLY A 32 -6.30 2.90 -23.70
C GLY A 32 -5.97 2.48 -22.26
N ALA A 33 -4.76 2.00 -22.01
CA ALA A 33 -4.29 1.61 -20.68
C ALA A 33 -4.16 2.82 -19.73
N LEU A 34 -3.63 3.96 -20.22
CA LEU A 34 -3.54 5.18 -19.43
C LEU A 34 -4.92 5.72 -19.05
N ARG A 35 -5.90 5.74 -19.97
CA ARG A 35 -7.26 6.17 -19.63
C ARG A 35 -7.94 5.20 -18.66
N ALA A 36 -7.80 3.89 -18.89
CA ALA A 36 -8.44 2.87 -18.05
C ALA A 36 -7.87 2.80 -16.62
N ALA A 37 -6.54 2.95 -16.47
CA ALA A 37 -5.88 2.83 -15.18
C ALA A 37 -5.65 4.18 -14.48
N PHE A 38 -5.53 5.27 -15.24
CA PHE A 38 -5.07 6.57 -14.75
C PHE A 38 -5.88 7.77 -15.28
N GLY A 39 -7.00 7.58 -15.98
CA GLY A 39 -7.86 8.70 -16.40
C GLY A 39 -8.31 9.57 -15.22
N ASP A 40 -8.55 8.93 -14.06
CA ASP A 40 -8.82 9.61 -12.80
C ASP A 40 -7.57 10.29 -12.19
N ALA A 41 -6.36 9.79 -12.46
CA ALA A 41 -5.11 10.38 -11.99
C ALA A 41 -4.68 11.59 -12.85
N GLU A 42 -4.97 11.59 -14.15
CA GLU A 42 -4.88 12.80 -14.99
C GLU A 42 -5.89 13.86 -14.55
N THR A 43 -7.11 13.44 -14.23
CA THR A 43 -8.11 14.32 -13.60
C THR A 43 -7.60 14.84 -12.25
N ALA A 44 -6.97 13.99 -11.44
CA ALA A 44 -6.34 14.40 -10.20
C ALA A 44 -5.32 15.51 -10.47
N ARG A 45 -4.36 15.33 -11.39
CA ARG A 45 -3.36 16.33 -11.81
C ARG A 45 -3.97 17.68 -12.20
N ALA A 46 -5.13 17.67 -12.85
CA ALA A 46 -5.76 18.87 -13.39
C ALA A 46 -6.61 19.65 -12.37
N CYS A 47 -6.91 19.10 -11.18
CA CYS A 47 -8.00 19.61 -10.34
C CYS A 47 -7.60 20.28 -9.00
N PRO A 48 -6.89 21.43 -8.96
CA PRO A 48 -6.66 22.16 -7.70
C PRO A 48 -7.82 23.03 -7.21
N ARG A 49 -8.47 23.75 -8.13
CA ARG A 49 -9.38 24.87 -7.77
C ARG A 49 -10.74 24.42 -7.24
N SER A 50 -11.09 23.15 -7.41
CA SER A 50 -12.38 22.57 -6.97
C SER A 50 -12.25 21.56 -5.82
N MET A 51 -11.04 21.26 -5.30
CA MET A 51 -10.87 20.28 -4.22
C MET A 51 -11.65 20.65 -2.94
N ARG A 52 -11.82 21.95 -2.66
CA ARG A 52 -12.64 22.43 -1.53
C ARG A 52 -14.13 22.06 -1.65
N ARG A 53 -14.61 21.77 -2.86
CA ARG A 53 -16.00 21.42 -3.16
C ARG A 53 -16.17 19.91 -3.41
N MET A 54 -15.10 19.13 -3.33
CA MET A 54 -15.18 17.68 -3.49
C MET A 54 -15.78 17.03 -2.26
N THR A 55 -16.48 15.91 -2.48
CA THR A 55 -16.86 15.02 -1.38
C THR A 55 -15.60 14.41 -0.76
N THR A 56 -15.66 14.04 0.52
CA THR A 56 -14.53 13.42 1.23
C THR A 56 -13.97 12.19 0.52
N LEU A 57 -14.86 11.36 -0.06
CA LEU A 57 -14.46 10.18 -0.81
C LEU A 57 -13.70 10.54 -2.11
N ALA A 58 -14.20 11.52 -2.86
CA ALA A 58 -13.52 11.98 -4.08
C ALA A 58 -12.16 12.60 -3.76
N PHE A 59 -12.07 13.37 -2.68
CA PHE A 59 -10.81 13.93 -2.19
C PHE A 59 -9.81 12.84 -1.79
N ALA A 60 -10.23 11.85 -1.00
CA ALA A 60 -9.39 10.74 -0.58
C ALA A 60 -8.88 9.92 -1.78
N LYS A 61 -9.77 9.58 -2.72
CA LYS A 61 -9.42 8.88 -3.96
C LYS A 61 -8.38 9.68 -4.76
N THR A 62 -8.60 10.98 -4.91
CA THR A 62 -7.69 11.89 -5.62
C THR A 62 -6.29 11.89 -5.00
N CYS A 63 -6.20 12.00 -3.67
CA CYS A 63 -4.90 12.04 -2.98
C CYS A 63 -4.14 10.71 -3.09
N VAL A 64 -4.86 9.58 -3.01
CA VAL A 64 -4.27 8.24 -3.22
C VAL A 64 -3.73 8.12 -4.64
N LEU A 65 -4.53 8.44 -5.66
CA LEU A 65 -4.12 8.37 -7.06
C LEU A 65 -2.96 9.34 -7.36
N ALA A 66 -2.95 10.50 -6.72
CA ALA A 66 -1.89 11.47 -6.93
C ALA A 66 -0.52 10.99 -6.41
N THR A 67 -0.49 9.99 -5.51
CA THR A 67 0.75 9.30 -5.10
C THR A 67 1.40 8.56 -6.28
N CYS A 68 0.58 8.07 -7.21
CA CYS A 68 1.00 7.32 -8.39
C CYS A 68 1.30 8.20 -9.62
N ALA A 69 1.04 9.50 -9.50
CA ALA A 69 1.26 10.45 -10.58
C ALA A 69 2.60 11.16 -10.36
N HIS A 70 3.54 11.04 -11.29
CA HIS A 70 4.86 11.70 -11.19
C HIS A 70 5.03 12.75 -12.27
N TYR A 71 5.74 13.84 -12.00
CA TYR A 71 5.93 14.94 -12.95
C TYR A 71 7.04 14.64 -13.98
N ASN A 72 8.17 14.10 -13.52
CA ASN A 72 9.38 13.86 -14.31
C ASN A 72 9.91 12.44 -14.06
N ASP A 73 10.42 11.79 -15.12
CA ASP A 73 11.05 10.47 -15.08
C ASP A 73 12.28 10.42 -14.17
N TYR A 74 13.11 11.47 -14.14
CA TYR A 74 14.28 11.52 -13.26
C TYR A 74 13.88 11.42 -11.78
N HIS A 75 12.95 12.26 -11.34
CA HIS A 75 12.43 12.19 -9.96
C HIS A 75 11.74 10.86 -9.68
N ALA A 76 11.05 10.29 -10.67
CA ALA A 76 10.40 8.99 -10.52
C ALA A 76 11.41 7.86 -10.27
N VAL A 77 12.53 7.82 -11.01
CA VAL A 77 13.57 6.80 -10.85
C VAL A 77 14.24 6.89 -9.47
N TYR A 78 14.65 8.10 -9.05
CA TYR A 78 15.22 8.29 -7.71
C TYR A 78 14.23 7.91 -6.61
N ASN A 79 12.97 8.30 -6.77
CA ASN A 79 11.92 7.96 -5.82
C ASN A 79 11.64 6.45 -5.79
N ALA A 80 11.74 5.74 -6.92
CA ALA A 80 11.53 4.30 -6.98
C ALA A 80 12.60 3.54 -6.18
N GLY A 81 13.88 3.84 -6.38
CA GLY A 81 14.96 3.20 -5.59
C GLY A 81 14.81 3.47 -4.09
N SER A 82 14.53 4.73 -3.74
CA SER A 82 14.30 5.15 -2.35
C SER A 82 13.06 4.49 -1.74
N LEU A 83 12.00 4.31 -2.52
CA LEU A 83 10.75 3.68 -2.08
C LEU A 83 10.97 2.20 -1.83
N PHE A 84 11.63 1.49 -2.75
CA PHE A 84 11.89 0.06 -2.60
C PHE A 84 12.62 -0.25 -1.29
N ALA A 85 13.74 0.44 -1.04
CA ALA A 85 14.53 0.24 0.17
C ALA A 85 13.74 0.52 1.45
N LYS A 86 12.84 1.51 1.43
CA LYS A 86 11.96 1.81 2.57
C LYS A 86 10.88 0.74 2.74
N MET A 87 10.30 0.27 1.63
CA MET A 87 9.21 -0.70 1.64
C MET A 87 9.65 -2.11 2.01
N VAL A 88 10.87 -2.53 1.67
CA VAL A 88 11.45 -3.81 2.14
C VAL A 88 11.34 -3.95 3.66
N GLU A 89 11.62 -2.87 4.38
CA GLU A 89 11.62 -2.88 5.84
C GLU A 89 10.24 -2.64 6.42
N THR A 90 9.41 -1.80 5.78
CA THR A 90 8.00 -1.66 6.12
C THR A 90 7.26 -2.99 5.97
N GLU A 91 7.57 -3.77 4.93
CA GLU A 91 6.98 -5.07 4.68
C GLU A 91 7.28 -6.07 5.80
N LYS A 92 8.48 -6.03 6.40
CA LYS A 92 8.80 -6.86 7.57
C LYS A 92 7.85 -6.56 8.74
N ARG A 93 7.56 -5.29 8.99
CA ARG A 93 6.63 -4.84 10.05
C ARG A 93 5.18 -5.20 9.72
N VAL A 94 4.76 -5.02 8.46
CA VAL A 94 3.42 -5.41 8.00
C VAL A 94 3.23 -6.93 8.13
N ARG A 95 4.20 -7.73 7.70
CA ARG A 95 4.20 -9.20 7.83
C ARG A 95 4.12 -9.69 9.27
N ALA A 96 4.64 -8.94 10.23
CA ALA A 96 4.47 -9.27 11.65
C ALA A 96 3.01 -9.13 12.11
N SER A 97 2.20 -8.34 11.39
CA SER A 97 0.82 -8.01 11.76
C SER A 97 -0.24 -8.74 10.94
N VAL A 98 0.10 -9.21 9.73
CA VAL A 98 -0.83 -9.82 8.78
C VAL A 98 -0.36 -11.20 8.32
N THR A 99 -1.26 -12.01 7.77
CA THR A 99 -0.91 -13.34 7.24
C THR A 99 0.07 -13.23 6.07
N ARG A 100 0.93 -14.26 5.89
CA ARG A 100 1.95 -14.29 4.83
C ARG A 100 1.35 -13.98 3.45
N ASP A 101 0.22 -14.61 3.13
CA ASP A 101 -0.44 -14.50 1.83
C ASP A 101 -1.04 -13.10 1.58
N ALA A 102 -1.50 -12.42 2.64
CA ALA A 102 -2.02 -11.06 2.53
C ALA A 102 -0.91 -9.99 2.55
N SER A 103 0.31 -10.34 2.96
CA SER A 103 1.34 -9.36 3.29
C SER A 103 1.77 -8.48 2.14
N ALA A 104 1.88 -9.02 0.92
CA ALA A 104 2.28 -8.23 -0.24
C ALA A 104 1.22 -7.17 -0.58
N ALA A 105 -0.05 -7.57 -0.69
CA ALA A 105 -1.16 -6.67 -0.96
C ALA A 105 -1.38 -5.65 0.17
N ALA A 106 -1.28 -6.09 1.43
CA ALA A 106 -1.38 -5.23 2.61
C ALA A 106 -0.27 -4.17 2.62
N THR A 107 0.95 -4.54 2.21
CA THR A 107 2.09 -3.63 2.11
C THR A 107 1.86 -2.55 1.05
N ALA A 108 1.39 -2.94 -0.14
CA ALA A 108 1.07 -1.99 -1.20
C ALA A 108 -0.11 -1.07 -0.82
N ALA A 109 -1.17 -1.62 -0.23
CA ALA A 109 -2.31 -0.85 0.25
C ALA A 109 -1.90 0.14 1.36
N PHE A 110 -1.06 -0.30 2.29
CA PHE A 110 -0.50 0.55 3.34
C PHE A 110 0.28 1.74 2.75
N ALA A 111 1.14 1.49 1.75
CA ALA A 111 1.88 2.54 1.07
C ALA A 111 0.96 3.54 0.35
N LEU A 112 -0.08 3.07 -0.35
CA LEU A 112 -1.04 3.93 -1.03
C LEU A 112 -1.84 4.80 -0.06
N VAL A 113 -2.31 4.23 1.05
CA VAL A 113 -3.02 4.99 2.08
C VAL A 113 -2.10 6.03 2.71
N LEU A 114 -0.86 5.64 3.04
CA LEU A 114 0.10 6.55 3.65
C LEU A 114 0.49 7.70 2.70
N GLY A 115 0.67 7.41 1.41
CA GLY A 115 0.93 8.42 0.38
C GLY A 115 -0.26 9.34 0.18
N GLY A 116 -1.48 8.78 0.14
CA GLY A 116 -2.72 9.55 0.08
C GLY A 116 -2.89 10.49 1.28
N LEU A 117 -2.57 10.03 2.50
CA LEU A 117 -2.59 10.87 3.70
C LEU A 117 -1.53 11.99 3.63
N ALA A 118 -0.32 11.69 3.16
CA ALA A 118 0.73 12.70 2.99
C ALA A 118 0.31 13.78 1.98
N ASN A 119 -0.27 13.40 0.85
CA ASN A 119 -0.79 14.33 -0.16
C ASN A 119 -1.99 15.13 0.36
N ALA A 120 -2.91 14.49 1.10
CA ALA A 120 -4.03 15.17 1.72
C ALA A 120 -3.54 16.23 2.73
N ALA A 121 -2.58 15.88 3.59
CA ALA A 121 -1.96 16.81 4.53
C ALA A 121 -1.27 17.98 3.81
N ALA A 122 -0.60 17.71 2.67
CA ALA A 122 0.04 18.73 1.86
C ALA A 122 -0.98 19.68 1.20
N VAL A 123 -2.09 19.17 0.67
CA VAL A 123 -3.16 20.01 0.12
C VAL A 123 -3.81 20.86 1.21
N VAL A 124 -4.14 20.24 2.34
CA VAL A 124 -4.79 20.94 3.45
C VAL A 124 -3.87 22.05 3.97
N SER A 125 -2.62 21.75 4.27
CA SER A 125 -1.64 22.75 4.73
C SER A 125 -1.43 23.87 3.71
N ALA A 126 -1.27 23.55 2.41
CA ALA A 126 -1.11 24.56 1.38
C ALA A 126 -2.34 25.46 1.25
N ASN A 127 -3.56 24.93 1.41
CA ASN A 127 -4.77 25.76 1.39
C ASN A 127 -4.81 26.83 2.49
N TYR A 128 -4.11 26.61 3.62
CA TYR A 128 -4.01 27.56 4.72
C TYR A 128 -2.79 28.47 4.61
N LEU A 129 -1.63 27.91 4.25
CA LEU A 129 -0.34 28.60 4.30
C LEU A 129 0.04 29.27 2.97
N PHE A 130 -0.28 28.62 1.85
CA PHE A 130 0.13 29.03 0.50
C PHE A 130 -0.99 28.76 -0.52
N PRO A 131 -2.13 29.49 -0.46
CA PRO A 131 -3.31 29.15 -1.27
C PRO A 131 -3.04 29.10 -2.77
N ASP A 132 -2.13 29.95 -3.26
CA ASP A 132 -1.74 30.03 -4.68
C ASP A 132 -0.91 28.82 -5.15
N LEU A 133 -0.30 28.09 -4.21
CA LEU A 133 0.57 26.94 -4.48
C LEU A 133 -0.10 25.59 -4.17
N ALA A 134 -1.34 25.57 -3.67
CA ALA A 134 -2.03 24.32 -3.31
C ALA A 134 -2.16 23.34 -4.48
N SER A 135 -2.24 23.86 -5.71
CA SER A 135 -2.22 23.11 -6.97
C SER A 135 -0.95 22.33 -7.24
N GLN A 136 0.17 22.74 -6.64
CA GLN A 136 1.48 22.16 -6.87
C GLN A 136 1.88 21.20 -5.73
N CYS A 137 1.06 21.11 -4.67
CA CYS A 137 1.41 20.42 -3.42
C CYS A 137 0.77 19.03 -3.27
N PHE A 138 0.37 18.35 -4.35
CA PHE A 138 -0.45 17.13 -4.19
C PHE A 138 -0.01 15.92 -5.02
N GLN A 139 1.11 15.98 -5.72
CA GLN A 139 1.50 14.96 -6.70
C GLN A 139 2.81 14.25 -6.34
N GLY A 140 2.87 12.95 -6.63
CA GLY A 140 4.05 12.11 -6.55
C GLY A 140 4.20 11.33 -5.24
N SER A 141 5.21 10.48 -5.21
CA SER A 141 5.52 9.62 -4.07
C SER A 141 6.45 10.28 -3.04
N SER A 142 6.82 11.54 -3.21
CA SER A 142 7.72 12.26 -2.31
C SER A 142 7.19 12.37 -0.88
N GLY A 143 5.91 12.71 -0.71
CA GLY A 143 5.27 12.74 0.61
C GLY A 143 5.27 11.37 1.29
N LEU A 144 5.00 10.30 0.52
CA LEU A 144 5.10 8.91 0.99
C LEU A 144 6.52 8.57 1.46
N LEU A 145 7.56 8.96 0.71
CA LEU A 145 8.95 8.69 1.07
C LEU A 145 9.34 9.34 2.40
N PHE A 146 8.93 10.58 2.63
CA PHE A 146 9.17 11.29 3.88
C PHE A 146 8.32 10.74 5.03
N ALA A 147 7.09 10.30 4.77
CA ALA A 147 6.27 9.61 5.75
C ALA A 147 6.93 8.31 6.21
N LEU A 148 7.33 7.46 5.26
CA LEU A 148 8.04 6.20 5.55
C LEU A 148 9.37 6.44 6.27
N LYS A 149 10.15 7.45 5.85
CA LYS A 149 11.41 7.79 6.49
C LYS A 149 11.21 8.20 7.94
N THR A 150 10.28 9.12 8.18
CA THR A 150 10.04 9.65 9.53
C THR A 150 9.46 8.58 10.45
N TYR A 151 8.48 7.84 9.96
CA TYR A 151 7.90 6.71 10.66
C TYR A 151 8.99 5.72 11.10
N ARG A 152 9.82 5.26 10.16
CA ARG A 152 10.88 4.30 10.48
C ARG A 152 11.92 4.86 11.41
N ALA A 153 12.38 6.09 11.18
CA ALA A 153 13.41 6.68 12.03
C ALA A 153 12.92 6.82 13.49
N ARG A 154 11.64 7.16 13.69
CA ARG A 154 11.02 7.24 15.01
C ARG A 154 10.79 5.87 15.64
N ALA A 155 10.25 4.92 14.87
CA ALA A 155 9.96 3.58 15.37
C ALA A 155 11.24 2.78 15.67
N ASP A 156 12.27 2.90 14.83
CA ASP A 156 13.57 2.24 15.05
C ASP A 156 14.33 2.89 16.22
N PHE A 157 14.21 4.21 16.40
CA PHE A 157 14.79 4.92 17.55
C PHE A 157 14.13 4.52 18.86
N ALA A 158 12.78 4.51 18.90
CA ALA A 158 12.02 4.10 20.08
C ALA A 158 12.28 2.64 20.48
N ALA A 159 12.53 1.75 19.50
CA ALA A 159 12.91 0.36 19.73
C ALA A 159 14.39 0.16 20.08
N GLY A 160 15.20 1.23 20.14
CA GLY A 160 16.65 1.14 20.39
C GLY A 160 17.46 0.49 19.26
N VAL A 161 16.85 0.26 18.10
CA VAL A 161 17.47 -0.41 16.94
C VAL A 161 18.41 0.52 16.20
N ARG A 162 18.09 1.83 16.16
CA ARG A 162 18.88 2.81 15.41
C ARG A 162 18.91 4.18 16.08
N GLY A 163 20.07 4.54 16.63
CA GLY A 163 20.29 5.85 17.25
C GLY A 163 20.68 6.97 16.27
N ARG A 164 21.38 6.63 15.17
CA ARG A 164 21.93 7.61 14.22
C ARG A 164 21.73 7.20 12.75
N VAL A 165 21.70 8.20 11.88
CA VAL A 165 21.62 8.06 10.42
C VAL A 165 22.74 8.90 9.81
N SER A 166 23.55 8.30 8.95
CA SER A 166 24.56 9.02 8.17
C SER A 166 23.99 9.46 6.83
N PHE A 167 24.12 10.74 6.51
CA PHE A 167 23.89 11.30 5.19
C PHE A 167 25.23 11.43 4.47
N PHE A 168 25.28 10.94 3.23
CA PHE A 168 26.48 10.94 2.38
C PHE A 168 27.71 10.23 2.98
N GLY A 169 27.56 9.49 4.08
CA GLY A 169 28.65 8.78 4.76
C GLY A 169 29.49 9.63 5.73
N PHE A 170 29.15 10.92 5.92
CA PHE A 170 29.93 11.82 6.79
C PHE A 170 29.09 12.79 7.62
N ILE A 171 27.80 12.98 7.33
CA ILE A 171 26.91 13.80 8.15
C ILE A 171 26.06 12.89 9.01
N ASP A 172 26.49 12.66 10.25
CA ASP A 172 25.75 11.83 11.19
C ASP A 172 24.76 12.67 12.00
N VAL A 173 23.48 12.37 11.85
CA VAL A 173 22.41 13.00 12.63
C VAL A 173 21.68 11.98 13.49
N PRO A 174 21.09 12.40 14.63
CA PRO A 174 20.16 11.56 15.38
C PRO A 174 19.06 11.03 14.47
N ALA A 175 18.71 9.75 14.60
CA ALA A 175 17.71 9.12 13.72
C ALA A 175 16.37 9.88 13.75
N GLU A 176 15.94 10.34 14.92
CA GLU A 176 14.72 11.13 15.11
C GLU A 176 14.67 12.46 14.34
N MET A 177 15.83 12.98 13.93
CA MET A 177 16.00 14.22 13.15
C MET A 177 16.32 13.97 11.68
N ALA A 178 16.47 12.71 11.26
CA ALA A 178 16.93 12.38 9.91
C ALA A 178 16.03 12.95 8.81
N SER A 179 14.70 12.91 8.99
CA SER A 179 13.79 13.50 8.00
C SER A 179 13.90 15.02 7.92
N LEU A 180 14.06 15.71 9.06
CA LEU A 180 14.24 17.17 9.09
C LEU A 180 15.57 17.58 8.45
N ALA A 181 16.65 16.83 8.74
CA ALA A 181 17.94 17.06 8.12
C ALA A 181 17.88 16.90 6.59
N GLU A 182 17.19 15.88 6.09
CA GLU A 182 17.02 15.72 4.64
C GLU A 182 16.16 16.82 4.02
N ILE A 183 15.09 17.28 4.70
CA ILE A 183 14.30 18.43 4.24
C ILE A 183 15.19 19.67 4.13
N ALA A 184 16.04 19.92 5.13
CA ALA A 184 16.97 21.06 5.10
C ALA A 184 18.00 20.94 3.96
N ILE A 185 18.54 19.75 3.70
CA ILE A 185 19.44 19.50 2.57
C ILE A 185 18.71 19.73 1.24
N LEU A 186 17.50 19.18 1.09
CA LEU A 186 16.71 19.38 -0.13
C LEU A 186 16.34 20.84 -0.33
N TYR A 187 16.04 21.58 0.74
CA TYR A 187 15.78 23.02 0.67
C TYR A 187 16.97 23.80 0.11
N MET A 188 18.20 23.40 0.45
CA MET A 188 19.42 24.03 -0.08
C MET A 188 19.65 23.72 -1.57
N LEU A 189 19.14 22.59 -2.06
CA LEU A 189 19.28 22.15 -3.46
C LEU A 189 18.14 22.69 -4.35
N ASP A 190 16.92 22.70 -3.82
CA ASP A 190 15.71 23.20 -4.47
C ASP A 190 14.82 23.88 -3.41
N SER A 191 14.73 25.21 -3.52
CA SER A 191 13.98 26.05 -2.60
C SER A 191 12.47 26.13 -2.93
N SER A 192 11.93 25.20 -3.72
CA SER A 192 10.51 25.16 -4.07
C SER A 192 9.59 25.02 -2.84
N PRO A 193 8.78 26.05 -2.49
CA PRO A 193 7.92 26.00 -1.31
C PRO A 193 6.87 24.88 -1.39
N ALA A 194 6.41 24.55 -2.59
CA ALA A 194 5.44 23.48 -2.81
C ALA A 194 6.03 22.10 -2.48
N MET A 195 7.27 21.84 -2.91
CA MET A 195 7.95 20.56 -2.64
C MET A 195 8.29 20.42 -1.15
N LEU A 196 8.75 21.50 -0.52
CA LEU A 196 8.99 21.52 0.93
C LEU A 196 7.73 21.20 1.72
N ASN A 197 6.59 21.76 1.32
CA ASN A 197 5.32 21.48 1.96
C ASN A 197 4.92 20.00 1.85
N VAL A 198 5.16 19.38 0.69
CA VAL A 198 4.94 17.93 0.48
C VAL A 198 5.86 17.10 1.38
N TYR A 199 7.15 17.44 1.47
CA TYR A 199 8.11 16.72 2.32
C TYR A 199 7.76 16.86 3.81
N ALA A 200 7.46 18.08 4.26
CA ALA A 200 7.08 18.37 5.64
C ALA A 200 5.76 17.69 6.02
N SER A 201 4.75 17.74 5.15
CA SER A 201 3.47 17.05 5.36
C SER A 201 3.66 15.54 5.44
N GLY A 202 4.50 14.97 4.57
CA GLY A 202 4.93 13.57 4.68
C GLY A 202 5.55 13.26 6.03
N ALA A 203 6.49 14.09 6.49
CA ALA A 203 7.14 13.90 7.78
C ALA A 203 6.16 13.94 8.97
N VAL A 204 5.19 14.88 8.96
CA VAL A 204 4.13 14.97 9.96
C VAL A 204 3.27 13.71 9.97
N VAL A 205 2.85 13.22 8.80
CA VAL A 205 2.07 11.97 8.68
C VAL A 205 2.88 10.77 9.17
N GLY A 206 4.17 10.69 8.86
CA GLY A 206 5.06 9.65 9.37
C GLY A 206 5.23 9.69 10.89
N LEU A 207 5.33 10.89 11.48
CA LEU A 207 5.38 11.06 12.93
C LEU A 207 4.07 10.60 13.59
N ALA A 208 2.92 10.99 13.02
CA ALA A 208 1.62 10.53 13.51
C ALA A 208 1.51 9.00 13.45
N LEU A 209 1.91 8.39 12.34
CA LEU A 209 1.92 6.94 12.20
C LEU A 209 2.82 6.25 13.25
N ALA A 210 4.01 6.80 13.54
CA ALA A 210 4.87 6.25 14.59
C ALA A 210 4.21 6.29 15.97
N SER A 211 3.53 7.39 16.30
CA SER A 211 2.80 7.52 17.57
C SER A 211 1.61 6.57 17.68
N PHE A 212 1.01 6.16 16.56
CA PHE A 212 -0.16 5.28 16.51
C PHE A 212 0.13 3.93 15.83
N GLU A 213 1.38 3.47 15.82
CA GLU A 213 1.82 2.29 15.06
C GLU A 213 0.98 1.06 15.40
N SER A 214 0.84 0.73 16.69
CA SER A 214 0.05 -0.42 17.14
C SER A 214 -1.40 -0.36 16.66
N SER A 215 -2.03 0.80 16.73
CA SER A 215 -3.41 1.01 16.26
C SER A 215 -3.51 0.85 14.75
N ALA A 216 -2.56 1.40 13.99
CA ALA A 216 -2.52 1.31 12.55
C ALA A 216 -2.30 -0.14 12.07
N MET A 217 -1.36 -0.86 12.68
CA MET A 217 -1.09 -2.27 12.36
C MET A 217 -2.26 -3.18 12.74
N ASN A 218 -2.92 -2.92 13.88
CA ASN A 218 -4.14 -3.65 14.27
C ASN A 218 -5.31 -3.37 13.32
N ALA A 219 -5.45 -2.13 12.83
CA ALA A 219 -6.45 -1.79 11.82
C ALA A 219 -6.16 -2.49 10.48
N LEU A 220 -4.90 -2.50 10.05
CA LEU A 220 -4.46 -3.21 8.85
C LEU A 220 -4.76 -4.71 8.96
N ALA A 221 -4.42 -5.34 10.08
CA ALA A 221 -4.67 -6.75 10.33
C ALA A 221 -6.18 -7.09 10.32
N ARG A 222 -7.02 -6.20 10.90
CA ARG A 222 -8.49 -6.34 10.85
C ARG A 222 -9.01 -6.20 9.43
N ALA A 223 -8.54 -5.21 8.67
CA ALA A 223 -8.93 -5.00 7.28
C ALA A 223 -8.56 -6.21 6.41
N THR A 224 -7.34 -6.75 6.54
CA THR A 224 -6.93 -7.94 5.78
C THR A 224 -7.77 -9.16 6.12
N ARG A 225 -8.12 -9.36 7.41
CA ARG A 225 -9.02 -10.46 7.81
C ARG A 225 -10.44 -10.27 7.27
N GLY A 226 -10.95 -9.04 7.27
CA GLY A 226 -12.25 -8.72 6.68
C GLY A 226 -12.29 -8.99 5.18
N VAL A 227 -11.24 -8.57 4.45
CA VAL A 227 -11.11 -8.86 3.01
C VAL A 227 -11.00 -10.36 2.76
N GLN A 228 -10.20 -11.09 3.54
CA GLN A 228 -10.12 -12.55 3.45
C GLN A 228 -11.47 -13.21 3.74
N SER A 229 -12.23 -12.71 4.72
CA SER A 229 -13.58 -13.18 5.01
C SER A 229 -14.51 -12.94 3.82
N LEU A 230 -14.48 -11.76 3.19
CA LEU A 230 -15.28 -11.45 2.00
C LEU A 230 -14.87 -12.30 0.78
N LEU A 231 -13.58 -12.52 0.58
CA LEU A 231 -13.07 -13.39 -0.48
C LEU A 231 -13.40 -14.86 -0.21
N SER A 232 -13.47 -15.29 1.05
CA SER A 232 -13.96 -16.63 1.42
C SER A 232 -15.48 -16.79 1.26
N LEU A 233 -16.21 -15.66 1.18
CA LEU A 233 -17.62 -15.60 0.80
C LEU A 233 -17.81 -15.49 -0.72
N ALA A 234 -16.72 -15.29 -1.49
CA ALA A 234 -16.73 -15.51 -2.93
C ALA A 234 -17.08 -16.99 -3.21
N PRO A 235 -17.50 -17.35 -4.44
CA PRO A 235 -18.30 -18.56 -4.71
C PRO A 235 -17.74 -19.90 -4.21
N GLY A 236 -16.44 -19.95 -3.86
CA GLY A 236 -15.72 -21.09 -3.32
C GLY A 236 -16.03 -21.50 -1.87
N GLY A 237 -17.23 -21.21 -1.34
CA GLY A 237 -17.59 -21.58 0.03
C GLY A 237 -19.08 -21.43 0.36
N ARG A 238 -19.93 -21.30 -0.65
CA ARG A 238 -21.38 -21.21 -0.44
C ARG A 238 -21.88 -22.54 0.13
N ILE A 239 -22.62 -22.47 1.24
CA ILE A 239 -23.37 -23.62 1.74
C ILE A 239 -24.31 -24.09 0.62
N GLY A 240 -24.27 -25.39 0.31
CA GLY A 240 -24.96 -25.98 -0.83
C GLY A 240 -24.14 -26.06 -2.13
N ALA A 241 -22.95 -25.47 -2.19
CA ALA A 241 -22.07 -25.60 -3.36
C ALA A 241 -21.51 -27.01 -3.45
N ARG A 242 -21.48 -27.54 -4.68
CA ARG A 242 -20.85 -28.82 -5.01
C ARG A 242 -19.35 -28.63 -5.20
N VAL A 243 -18.56 -29.50 -4.61
CA VAL A 243 -17.10 -29.39 -4.58
C VAL A 243 -16.44 -30.74 -4.75
N VAL A 244 -15.20 -30.72 -5.25
CA VAL A 244 -14.29 -31.86 -5.24
C VAL A 244 -13.16 -31.60 -4.26
N LEU A 245 -12.92 -32.55 -3.35
CA LEU A 245 -11.80 -32.47 -2.42
C LEU A 245 -10.48 -32.76 -3.13
N THR A 246 -9.46 -31.96 -2.85
CA THR A 246 -8.10 -32.11 -3.39
C THR A 246 -7.05 -31.76 -2.32
N GLY A 247 -5.84 -32.29 -2.46
CA GLY A 247 -4.72 -32.00 -1.54
C GLY A 247 -4.94 -32.39 -0.07
N MET A 248 -5.92 -33.26 0.23
CA MET A 248 -6.18 -33.79 1.56
C MET A 248 -5.04 -34.70 2.02
N ARG A 249 -4.67 -34.61 3.30
CA ARG A 249 -3.64 -35.47 3.90
C ARG A 249 -4.01 -36.95 3.87
N ASN A 250 -5.30 -37.26 3.99
CA ASN A 250 -5.80 -38.61 3.75
C ASN A 250 -6.09 -38.75 2.25
N GLY A 251 -5.21 -39.47 1.55
CA GLY A 251 -5.26 -39.61 0.10
C GLY A 251 -6.57 -40.17 -0.44
N SER A 252 -7.29 -40.98 0.35
CA SER A 252 -8.59 -41.56 -0.04
C SER A 252 -9.72 -40.54 -0.18
N LEU A 253 -9.53 -39.32 0.33
CA LEU A 253 -10.50 -38.22 0.25
C LEU A 253 -10.29 -37.37 -1.02
N ASN A 254 -9.14 -37.47 -1.68
CA ASN A 254 -8.86 -36.71 -2.89
C ASN A 254 -9.67 -37.25 -4.07
N GLY A 255 -10.27 -36.35 -4.84
CA GLY A 255 -11.18 -36.68 -5.94
C GLY A 255 -12.61 -37.00 -5.50
N GLN A 256 -12.91 -36.99 -4.19
CA GLN A 256 -14.28 -37.21 -3.73
C GLN A 256 -15.13 -35.96 -3.89
N TRP A 257 -16.36 -36.18 -4.35
CA TRP A 257 -17.40 -35.17 -4.49
C TRP A 257 -18.14 -34.99 -3.18
N GLY A 258 -18.55 -33.75 -2.91
CA GLY A 258 -19.44 -33.45 -1.81
C GLY A 258 -20.10 -32.10 -1.93
N THR A 259 -20.94 -31.80 -0.93
CA THR A 259 -21.65 -30.53 -0.82
C THR A 259 -21.19 -29.80 0.44
N VAL A 260 -20.93 -28.51 0.33
CA VAL A 260 -20.56 -27.67 1.48
C VAL A 260 -21.76 -27.56 2.43
N THR A 261 -21.64 -28.02 3.67
CA THR A 261 -22.70 -27.94 4.70
C THR A 261 -22.47 -26.83 5.71
N ALA A 262 -21.21 -26.45 5.95
CA ALA A 262 -20.87 -25.32 6.82
C ALA A 262 -19.58 -24.64 6.37
N ASN A 263 -19.45 -23.35 6.68
CA ASN A 263 -18.23 -22.58 6.49
C ASN A 263 -18.03 -21.69 7.74
N VAL A 264 -17.09 -22.08 8.60
CA VAL A 264 -16.86 -21.43 9.89
C VAL A 264 -15.37 -21.18 10.06
N GLY A 265 -14.98 -19.92 10.28
CA GLY A 265 -13.61 -19.57 10.66
C GLY A 265 -12.53 -19.94 9.64
N GLY A 266 -12.86 -19.96 8.33
CA GLY A 266 -11.91 -20.35 7.29
C GLY A 266 -11.73 -21.86 7.12
N GLN A 267 -12.58 -22.66 7.77
CA GLN A 267 -12.73 -24.09 7.52
C GLN A 267 -14.09 -24.38 6.90
N VAL A 268 -14.10 -25.26 5.91
CA VAL A 268 -15.28 -25.66 5.16
C VAL A 268 -15.60 -27.11 5.51
N THR A 269 -16.81 -27.35 6.01
CA THR A 269 -17.33 -28.71 6.21
C THR A 269 -18.03 -29.15 4.94
N VAL A 270 -17.57 -30.26 4.39
CA VAL A 270 -18.12 -30.89 3.19
C VAL A 270 -18.75 -32.21 3.57
N ARG A 271 -20.01 -32.40 3.19
CA ARG A 271 -20.66 -33.71 3.27
C ARG A 271 -20.42 -34.45 1.98
N LEU A 272 -19.75 -35.60 2.07
CA LEU A 272 -19.39 -36.44 0.93
C LEU A 272 -20.62 -37.08 0.29
N ASP A 273 -20.62 -37.19 -1.03
CA ASP A 273 -21.70 -37.85 -1.79
C ASP A 273 -21.67 -39.39 -1.60
N SER A 274 -20.49 -39.94 -1.31
CA SER A 274 -20.21 -41.38 -1.26
C SER A 274 -20.78 -42.06 0.00
N ASP A 275 -20.49 -41.51 1.18
CA ASP A 275 -20.79 -42.11 2.49
C ASP A 275 -21.56 -41.16 3.43
N ARG A 276 -21.93 -39.96 2.94
CA ARG A 276 -22.56 -38.88 3.71
C ARG A 276 -21.76 -38.43 4.94
N ARG A 277 -20.49 -38.81 5.04
CA ARG A 277 -19.61 -38.35 6.12
C ARG A 277 -19.29 -36.88 5.93
N GLU A 278 -19.21 -36.16 7.04
CA GLU A 278 -18.73 -34.79 7.04
C GLU A 278 -17.23 -34.74 7.24
N VAL A 279 -16.57 -33.94 6.41
CA VAL A 279 -15.13 -33.74 6.40
C VAL A 279 -14.85 -32.24 6.42
N THR A 280 -14.01 -31.81 7.35
CA THR A 280 -13.55 -30.43 7.42
C THR A 280 -12.29 -30.27 6.57
N ALA A 281 -12.31 -29.32 5.65
CA ALA A 281 -11.23 -28.99 4.74
C ALA A 281 -10.94 -27.49 4.76
N LEU A 282 -9.74 -27.08 4.34
CA LEU A 282 -9.47 -25.68 4.06
C LEU A 282 -10.07 -25.32 2.68
N PRO A 283 -10.46 -24.06 2.44
CA PRO A 283 -10.97 -23.62 1.13
C PRO A 283 -10.06 -23.99 -0.05
N ASN A 284 -8.74 -23.96 0.16
CA ASN A 284 -7.74 -24.30 -0.88
C ASN A 284 -7.72 -25.80 -1.23
N ASN A 285 -8.36 -26.65 -0.44
CA ASN A 285 -8.52 -28.08 -0.68
C ASN A 285 -9.80 -28.40 -1.46
N LEU A 286 -10.50 -27.40 -1.99
CA LEU A 286 -11.76 -27.55 -2.70
C LEU A 286 -11.65 -27.03 -4.12
N ILE A 287 -12.06 -27.85 -5.08
CA ILE A 287 -12.26 -27.46 -6.48
C ILE A 287 -13.75 -27.26 -6.70
N PHE A 288 -14.12 -26.10 -7.22
CA PHE A 288 -15.49 -25.76 -7.60
C PHE A 288 -15.63 -25.97 -9.12
N PRO A 289 -16.54 -26.84 -9.57
CA PRO A 289 -16.85 -27.03 -10.98
C PRO A 289 -17.59 -25.82 -11.60
#